data_AF-A0A0B1ZQL5-F1
#
_entry.id   AF-A0A0B1ZQL5-F1
#
_cell.length_a   1.000
_cell.length_b   1.000
_cell.length_c   1.000
_cell.angle_alpha   90.00
_cell.angle_beta   90.00
_cell.angle_gamma   90.00
#
_symmetry.space_group_name_H-M   'P 1'
#
loop_
_entity.id
_entity.type
_entity.pdbx_description
1 polymer ?
#
loop_
_entity_poly.entity_id
_entity_poly.type
_entity_poly.pdbx_seq_one_letter_code
_entity_poly.pdbx_strand_id
1 'polypeptide(L)' 'MRKGLFRTQLPGIGECARVDMSAGDAAPYLERDMYVLLGFEPGFDQLPERPRNSDKATGALWSDWR' A
#
# COMPACT_ATOMS: atom_id res chain seq x y z
N MET A 1 -12.65 6.27 -5.02
CA MET A 1 -11.55 6.12 -4.04
C MET A 1 -10.79 4.84 -4.36
N ARG A 2 -9.63 4.92 -5.04
CA ARG A 2 -8.81 3.74 -5.34
C ARG A 2 -8.13 3.27 -4.05
N LYS A 3 -8.78 2.36 -3.33
CA LYS A 3 -8.23 1.69 -2.15
C LYS A 3 -7.02 0.87 -2.59
N GLY A 4 -5.79 1.30 -2.28
CA GLY A 4 -4.65 0.37 -2.35
C GLY A 4 -3.28 0.89 -2.81
N LEU A 5 -3.17 2.10 -3.36
CA LEU A 5 -1.86 2.65 -3.75
C LEU A 5 -1.27 3.49 -2.62
N PHE A 6 -0.13 3.04 -2.08
CA PHE A 6 0.61 3.73 -1.03
C PHE A 6 2.09 3.35 -1.08
N ARG A 7 2.95 4.24 -0.58
CA ARG A 7 4.38 3.92 -0.34
C ARG A 7 4.56 3.32 1.05
N THR A 8 5.46 2.35 1.17
CA THR A 8 5.80 1.63 2.40
C THR A 8 7.26 1.18 2.36
N GLN A 9 7.82 0.83 3.53
CA GLN A 9 9.15 0.23 3.62
C GLN A 9 9.03 -1.23 4.06
N LEU A 10 9.62 -2.17 3.31
CA LEU A 10 9.60 -3.60 3.61
C LEU A 10 11.01 -4.09 4.01
N PRO A 11 11.13 -4.95 5.05
CA PRO A 11 12.40 -5.54 5.41
C PRO A 11 12.88 -6.49 4.31
N GLY A 12 14.10 -6.26 3.81
CA GLY A 12 14.72 -7.05 2.74
C GLY A 12 14.55 -6.48 1.32
N ILE A 13 13.67 -5.49 1.13
CA ILE A 13 13.38 -4.88 -0.19
C ILE A 13 13.65 -3.36 -0.15
N GLY A 14 13.35 -2.69 0.96
CA GLY A 14 13.50 -1.24 1.08
C GLY A 14 12.20 -0.49 0.76
N GLU A 15 12.31 0.65 0.09
CA GLU A 15 11.15 1.48 -0.27
C GLU A 15 10.36 0.87 -1.42
N CYS A 16 9.05 0.67 -1.19
CA CYS A 16 8.16 -0.03 -2.10
C CYS A 16 6.83 0.72 -2.25
N ALA A 17 6.24 0.64 -3.42
CA ALA A 17 4.88 1.08 -3.68
C ALA A 17 3.95 -0.14 -3.72
N ARG A 18 2.79 -0.04 -3.06
CA ARG A 18 1.74 -1.01 -3.25
C ARG A 18 1.05 -0.77 -4.59
N VAL A 19 1.05 -1.77 -5.45
CA VAL A 19 0.37 -1.80 -6.75
C VAL A 19 -0.86 -2.70 -6.69
N ASP A 20 -1.81 -2.46 -7.59
CA ASP A 20 -2.97 -3.32 -7.75
C ASP A 20 -2.55 -4.66 -8.39
N MET A 21 -3.19 -5.77 -8.02
CA MET A 21 -2.88 -7.10 -8.58
C MET A 21 -3.16 -7.20 -10.09
N SER A 22 -3.93 -6.25 -10.65
CA SER A 22 -4.11 -6.09 -12.09
C SER A 22 -2.85 -5.57 -12.82
N ALA A 23 -1.84 -5.08 -12.10
CA ALA A 23 -0.59 -4.55 -12.68
C ALA A 23 0.40 -5.65 -13.13
N GLY A 24 0.06 -6.93 -12.96
CA GLY A 24 0.85 -8.08 -13.41
C GLY A 24 1.37 -8.96 -12.27
N ASP A 25 2.37 -9.80 -12.57
CA ASP A 25 2.93 -10.80 -11.63
C ASP A 25 3.76 -10.21 -10.48
N ALA A 26 3.95 -8.89 -10.45
CA ALA A 26 4.47 -8.19 -9.29
C ALA A 26 3.39 -8.16 -8.20
N ALA A 27 3.26 -9.26 -7.46
CA ALA A 27 2.49 -9.35 -6.22
C ALA A 27 2.76 -8.12 -5.33
N PRO A 28 1.78 -7.65 -4.54
CA PRO A 28 1.26 -6.29 -4.52
C PRO A 28 2.22 -5.17 -4.13
N TYR A 29 3.50 -5.45 -3.87
CA TYR A 29 4.53 -4.46 -3.55
C TYR A 29 5.62 -4.48 -4.61
N LEU A 30 5.88 -3.30 -5.17
CA LEU A 30 6.89 -3.09 -6.19
C LEU A 30 7.97 -2.14 -5.64
N GLU A 31 9.23 -2.46 -5.86
CA GLU A 31 10.36 -1.59 -5.50
C GLU A 31 10.23 -0.19 -6.12
N ARG A 32 10.72 0.83 -5.40
CA ARG A 32 10.69 2.23 -5.87
C ARG A 32 11.25 2.40 -7.27
N ASP A 33 12.47 1.91 -7.49
CA ASP A 33 13.16 2.08 -8.77
C ASP A 33 12.39 1.38 -9.90
N MET A 34 11.75 0.25 -9.60
CA MET A 34 10.92 -0.45 -10.56
C MET A 34 9.59 0.26 -10.84
N TYR A 35 8.96 0.82 -9.83
CA TYR A 35 7.75 1.62 -9.97
C TYR A 35 7.99 2.86 -10.86
N VAL A 36 9.12 3.53 -10.64
CA VAL A 36 9.54 4.69 -11.44
C VAL A 36 9.87 4.28 -12.87
N LEU A 37 10.61 3.18 -13.06
CA LEU A 37 10.99 2.70 -14.38
C LEU A 37 9.77 2.30 -15.24
N LEU A 38 8.75 1.71 -14.62
CA LEU A 38 7.53 1.30 -15.31
C LEU A 38 6.55 2.46 -15.57
N GLY A 39 6.82 3.66 -15.04
CA GLY A 39 6.03 4.85 -15.33
C GLY A 39 4.59 4.80 -14.79
N PHE A 40 4.39 4.17 -13.62
CA PHE A 40 3.07 4.13 -12.99
C PHE A 40 2.56 5.53 -12.62
N GLU A 41 1.25 5.72 -12.74
CA GLU A 41 0.54 6.92 -12.28
C GLU A 41 -0.44 6.60 -11.14
N PRO A 42 -0.47 7.39 -10.06
CA PRO A 42 0.35 8.59 -9.79
C PRO A 42 1.83 8.25 -9.50
N GLY A 43 2.73 9.21 -9.68
CA GLY A 43 4.16 8.96 -9.47
C GLY A 43 4.47 8.55 -8.02
N PHE A 44 5.59 7.82 -7.82
CA PHE A 44 5.95 7.26 -6.50
C PHE A 44 5.92 8.28 -5.37
N ASP A 45 6.46 9.48 -5.60
CA ASP A 45 6.53 10.55 -4.61
C ASP A 45 5.16 11.19 -4.31
N GLN A 46 4.18 10.98 -5.19
CA GLN A 46 2.81 11.42 -5.00
C GLN A 46 1.96 10.38 -4.26
N LEU A 47 2.50 9.18 -4.03
CA LEU A 47 1.79 8.15 -3.28
C LEU A 47 1.69 8.53 -1.80
N PRO A 48 0.51 8.33 -1.18
CA PRO A 48 0.40 8.52 0.25
C PRO A 48 1.29 7.50 0.96
N GLU A 49 1.99 7.94 2.00
CA GLU A 49 2.68 7.01 2.89
C GLU A 49 1.66 6.27 3.74
N ARG A 50 1.79 4.94 3.83
CA ARG A 50 0.94 4.20 4.76
C ARG A 50 1.31 4.65 6.17
N PRO A 51 0.37 5.23 6.95
CA PRO A 51 0.65 5.50 8.34
C PRO A 51 0.94 4.17 8.99
N ARG A 52 2.09 4.04 9.66
CA ARG A 52 2.54 2.85 10.39
C ARG A 52 1.53 2.38 11.47
N ASN A 53 0.39 3.07 11.64
CA ASN A 53 -0.55 2.92 12.74
C ASN A 53 -2.03 2.76 12.34
N SER A 54 -2.34 2.36 11.10
CA SER A 54 -3.75 2.19 10.67
C SER A 54 -4.37 0.82 11.00
N ASP A 55 -3.72 -0.01 11.81
CA ASP A 55 -4.30 -1.24 12.40
C ASP A 55 -5.21 -0.94 13.60
N LYS A 56 -6.08 0.08 13.47
CA LYS A 56 -7.19 0.33 14.40
C LYS A 56 -8.52 0.35 13.66
N ALA A 57 -8.77 -0.68 12.87
CA ALA A 57 -10.11 -1.16 12.60
C ALA A 57 -10.06 -2.63 13.07
N THR A 58 -10.73 -3.10 14.11
CA THR A 58 -12.03 -2.76 14.67
C THR A 58 -12.09 -3.38 16.06
N GLY A 59 -12.23 -2.58 17.11
CA GLY A 59 -12.32 -3.07 18.49
C GLY A 59 -13.54 -2.54 19.22
N ALA A 60 -14.69 -2.49 18.55
CA ALA A 60 -16.00 -2.31 19.18
C ALA A 60 -17.10 -2.58 18.14
N LEU A 61 -17.26 -3.84 17.73
CA LEU A 61 -18.40 -4.29 16.93
C LEU A 61 -19.17 -5.38 17.67
N TRP A 62 -19.22 -5.25 19.00
CA TRP A 62 -20.09 -6.02 19.89
C TRP A 62 -20.74 -5.02 20.86
N SER A 63 -21.56 -4.13 20.31
CA SER A 63 -22.58 -3.47 21.11
C SER A 63 -23.74 -4.44 21.29
N ASP A 64 -23.98 -4.76 22.56
CA ASP A 64 -25.26 -5.19 23.12
C ASP A 64 -25.95 -6.42 22.53
N TRP A 65 -25.65 -7.58 23.13
CA TRP A 65 -26.67 -8.55 23.44
C TRP A 65 -26.53 -8.98 24.91
N ARG A 66 -27.34 -8.40 25.79
CA ARG A 66 -27.72 -9.02 27.06
C ARG A 66 -29.04 -8.49 27.57
#